data_AF-A0A368Y553-F1
#
_entry.id   AF-A0A368Y553-F1
#
_cell.length_a   1.000
_cell.length_b   1.000
_cell.length_c   1.000
_cell.angle_alpha   90.00
_cell.angle_beta   90.00
_cell.angle_gamma   90.00
#
_symmetry.space_group_name_H-M   'P 1'
#
loop_
_entity.id
_entity.type
_entity.pdbx_description
1 polymer ?
#
loop_
_entity_poly.entity_id
_entity_poly.type
_entity_poly.pdbx_seq_one_letter_code
_entity_poly.pdbx_strand_id
1 'polypeptide(L)'
;MAQGRAKLSTTAALLFQGGIGLVGWLAIWLFDIPLMLNNLNFLETLLYGILGAGITYLVLLLLTQLSWLFPDDLGSQMQALYRFAASYRWPVLLTLCLLAGVGEELLFRGAVQGWLLQHTGPWTALLAASVLFGLVHYVSFAYFLVATGLGLILGGAYQFWGSLPMVMVWHAVYDMLALYCLLNYPQWFGVKP
;
A
#
# COMPACT_ATOMS: atom_id res chain seq x y z
N MET A 1 -10.72 22.76 25.88
CA MET A 1 -11.34 21.42 25.76
C MET A 1 -10.87 20.80 24.45
N ALA A 2 -9.81 20.00 24.48
CA ALA A 2 -9.40 19.23 23.30
C ALA A 2 -10.31 18.01 23.21
N GLN A 3 -11.19 17.97 22.20
CA GLN A 3 -11.93 16.76 21.87
C GLN A 3 -10.90 15.70 21.48
N GLY A 4 -10.63 14.76 22.39
CA GLY A 4 -9.82 13.60 22.09
C GLY A 4 -10.53 12.81 21.00
N ARG A 5 -10.03 12.86 19.76
CA ARG A 5 -10.46 11.94 18.70
C ARG A 5 -10.32 10.53 19.27
N ALA A 6 -11.43 9.80 19.32
CA ALA A 6 -11.45 8.43 19.82
C ALA A 6 -10.39 7.62 19.05
N LYS A 7 -9.49 6.94 19.77
CA LYS A 7 -8.60 5.95 19.15
C LYS A 7 -9.48 4.95 18.40
N LEU A 8 -9.18 4.71 17.13
CA LEU A 8 -9.81 3.61 16.40
C LEU A 8 -9.47 2.32 17.17
N SER A 9 -10.46 1.47 17.41
CA SER A 9 -10.18 0.22 18.13
C SER A 9 -9.40 -0.74 17.24
N THR A 10 -8.56 -1.60 17.83
CA THR A 10 -7.85 -2.67 17.11
C THR A 10 -8.80 -3.47 16.23
N THR A 11 -9.96 -3.85 16.76
CA THR A 11 -10.97 -4.59 16.02
C THR A 11 -11.49 -3.80 14.82
N ALA A 12 -11.77 -2.50 14.98
CA ALA A 12 -12.23 -1.67 13.87
C ALA A 12 -11.16 -1.54 12.79
N ALA A 13 -9.88 -1.38 13.14
CA ALA A 13 -8.78 -1.29 12.17
C ALA A 13 -8.65 -2.58 11.36
N LEU A 14 -8.65 -3.72 12.04
CA LEU A 14 -8.53 -5.04 11.41
C LEU A 14 -9.74 -5.38 10.55
N LEU A 15 -10.96 -5.06 11.01
CA LEU A 15 -12.18 -5.27 10.23
C LEU A 15 -12.23 -4.38 9.00
N PHE A 16 -11.79 -3.12 9.11
CA PHE A 16 -11.70 -2.22 7.96
C PHE A 16 -10.75 -2.81 6.91
N GLN A 17 -9.53 -3.19 7.31
CA GLN A 17 -8.55 -3.74 6.38
C GLN A 17 -8.98 -5.09 5.79
N GLY A 18 -9.51 -5.99 6.62
CA GLY A 18 -10.06 -7.27 6.15
C GLY A 18 -11.27 -7.08 5.22
N GLY A 19 -12.09 -6.06 5.46
CA GLY A 19 -13.22 -5.70 4.62
C GLY A 19 -12.81 -5.30 3.21
N ILE A 20 -11.71 -4.56 3.04
CA ILE A 20 -11.14 -4.22 1.73
C ILE A 20 -10.81 -5.50 0.95
N GLY A 21 -10.12 -6.45 1.59
CA GLY A 21 -9.79 -7.73 0.97
C GLY A 21 -11.02 -8.55 0.61
N LEU A 22 -12.05 -8.55 1.46
CA LEU A 22 -13.32 -9.23 1.17
C LEU A 22 -14.03 -8.61 -0.03
N VAL A 23 -14.07 -7.27 -0.13
CA VAL A 23 -14.64 -6.56 -1.29
C VAL A 23 -13.88 -6.89 -2.56
N GLY A 24 -12.54 -6.87 -2.51
CA GLY A 24 -11.69 -7.25 -3.63
C GLY A 24 -11.96 -8.69 -4.10
N TRP A 25 -12.01 -9.63 -3.17
CA TRP A 25 -12.31 -11.03 -3.46
C TRP A 25 -13.71 -11.23 -4.05
N LEU A 26 -14.73 -10.59 -3.46
CA LEU A 26 -16.09 -10.65 -3.97
C LEU A 26 -16.21 -10.06 -5.38
N ALA A 27 -15.50 -8.96 -5.67
CA ALA A 27 -15.48 -8.36 -7.01
C ALA A 27 -14.81 -9.29 -8.02
N ILE A 28 -13.66 -9.89 -7.67
CA ILE A 28 -12.99 -10.90 -8.51
C ILE A 28 -13.93 -12.05 -8.85
N TRP A 29 -14.62 -12.59 -7.85
CA TRP A 29 -15.55 -13.70 -8.03
C TRP A 29 -16.78 -13.30 -8.85
N LEU A 30 -17.38 -12.15 -8.55
CA LEU A 30 -18.62 -11.69 -9.20
C LEU A 30 -18.43 -11.36 -10.69
N PHE A 31 -17.28 -10.81 -11.05
CA PHE A 31 -16.96 -10.40 -12.42
C PHE A 31 -16.06 -11.41 -13.16
N ASP A 32 -15.87 -12.61 -12.59
CA ASP A 32 -15.05 -13.70 -13.14
C ASP A 32 -13.67 -13.22 -13.64
N ILE A 33 -12.96 -12.48 -12.78
CA ILE A 33 -11.72 -11.81 -13.16
C ILE A 33 -10.54 -12.81 -13.09
N PRO A 34 -9.80 -13.04 -14.19
CA PRO A 34 -8.67 -13.94 -14.18
C PRO A 34 -7.51 -13.34 -13.39
N LEU A 35 -7.02 -14.08 -12.40
CA LEU A 35 -5.88 -13.68 -11.57
C LEU A 35 -4.57 -14.26 -12.10
N MET A 36 -3.52 -13.45 -12.10
CA MET A 36 -2.17 -13.92 -12.39
C MET A 36 -1.52 -14.36 -11.07
N LEU A 37 -1.56 -15.66 -10.77
CA LEU A 37 -1.10 -16.18 -9.47
C LEU A 37 0.31 -16.79 -9.49
N ASN A 38 0.65 -17.54 -10.55
CA ASN A 38 1.64 -18.63 -10.44
C ASN A 38 2.77 -18.59 -11.48
N ASN A 39 3.21 -17.42 -11.90
CA ASN A 39 4.40 -17.31 -12.77
C ASN A 39 5.73 -17.45 -12.02
N LEU A 40 5.70 -17.46 -10.68
CA LEU A 40 6.87 -17.56 -9.82
C LEU A 40 6.72 -18.71 -8.83
N ASN A 41 7.82 -19.34 -8.46
CA ASN A 41 7.83 -20.28 -7.35
C ASN A 41 7.80 -19.54 -5.99
N PHE A 42 7.62 -20.29 -4.90
CA PHE A 42 7.50 -19.71 -3.56
C PHE A 42 8.73 -18.87 -3.16
N LEU A 43 9.94 -19.35 -3.45
CA LEU A 43 11.17 -18.65 -3.09
C LEU A 43 11.34 -17.37 -3.91
N GLU A 44 11.06 -17.41 -5.21
CA GLU A 44 11.08 -16.23 -6.08
C GLU A 44 10.04 -15.20 -5.64
N THR A 45 8.84 -15.65 -5.28
CA THR A 45 7.77 -14.79 -4.75
C THR A 45 8.24 -14.01 -3.53
N LEU A 46 8.86 -14.71 -2.56
CA LEU A 46 9.40 -14.06 -1.37
C LEU A 46 10.59 -13.16 -1.69
N LEU A 47 11.55 -13.64 -2.47
CA LEU A 47 12.76 -12.87 -2.80
C LEU A 47 12.43 -11.59 -3.56
N TYR A 48 11.67 -11.67 -4.64
CA TYR A 48 11.33 -10.50 -5.46
C TYR A 48 10.38 -9.56 -4.72
N GLY A 49 9.45 -10.09 -3.92
CA GLY A 49 8.60 -9.27 -3.07
C GLY A 49 9.41 -8.47 -2.03
N ILE A 50 10.31 -9.12 -1.29
CA ILE A 50 11.15 -8.47 -0.28
C ILE A 50 12.14 -7.48 -0.90
N LEU A 51 12.83 -7.87 -1.98
CA LEU A 51 13.78 -7.01 -2.68
C LEU A 51 13.08 -5.79 -3.27
N GLY A 52 11.93 -6.02 -3.91
CA GLY A 52 11.09 -4.96 -4.42
C GLY A 52 10.68 -3.98 -3.32
N ALA A 53 10.17 -4.49 -2.20
CA ALA A 53 9.78 -3.67 -1.06
C ALA A 53 10.93 -2.80 -0.54
N GLY A 54 12.12 -3.38 -0.39
CA GLY A 54 13.32 -2.68 0.04
C GLY A 54 13.72 -1.57 -0.96
N ILE A 55 13.74 -1.87 -2.26
CA ILE A 55 14.06 -0.89 -3.30
C ILE A 55 13.03 0.24 -3.32
N THR A 56 11.74 -0.07 -3.30
CA THR A 56 10.67 0.94 -3.25
C THR A 56 10.79 1.82 -2.03
N TYR A 57 11.03 1.23 -0.85
CA TYR A 57 11.22 1.99 0.37
C TYR A 57 12.42 2.95 0.27
N LEU A 58 13.56 2.47 -0.23
CA LEU A 58 14.75 3.32 -0.41
C LEU A 58 14.52 4.45 -1.41
N VAL A 59 13.86 4.16 -2.54
CA VAL A 59 13.53 5.18 -3.55
C VAL A 59 12.62 6.25 -2.95
N LEU A 60 11.55 5.85 -2.27
CA LEU A 60 10.62 6.80 -1.65
C LEU A 60 11.29 7.59 -0.52
N LEU A 61 12.12 6.95 0.30
CA LEU A 61 12.90 7.64 1.32
C LEU A 61 13.83 8.70 0.71
N LEU A 62 14.56 8.37 -0.36
CA LEU A 62 15.42 9.33 -1.05
C LEU A 62 14.61 10.46 -1.69
N LEU A 63 13.45 10.17 -2.27
CA LEU A 63 12.55 11.18 -2.80
C LEU A 63 12.07 12.14 -1.69
N THR A 64 11.73 11.65 -0.50
CA THR A 64 11.32 12.53 0.62
C THR A 64 12.43 13.48 1.09
N GLN A 65 13.70 13.20 0.80
CA GLN A 65 14.81 14.13 1.08
C GLN A 65 14.87 15.29 0.08
N LEU A 66 14.19 15.18 -1.07
CA LEU A 66 14.11 16.24 -2.08
C LEU A 66 12.93 17.17 -1.75
N SER A 67 13.16 18.09 -0.81
CA SER A 67 12.14 19.01 -0.26
C SER A 67 11.43 19.89 -1.30
N TRP A 68 11.98 20.07 -2.50
CA TRP A 68 11.32 20.83 -3.57
C TRP A 68 10.20 20.07 -4.29
N LEU A 69 10.16 18.74 -4.16
CA LEU A 69 9.14 17.88 -4.77
C LEU A 69 7.88 17.73 -3.92
N PHE A 70 7.97 17.99 -2.61
CA PHE A 70 6.91 17.75 -1.65
C PHE A 70 6.61 19.02 -0.84
N PRO A 71 5.44 19.65 -1.01
CA PRO A 71 4.97 20.76 -0.19
C PRO A 71 4.93 20.42 1.31
N ASP A 72 4.87 21.45 2.16
CA ASP A 72 4.89 21.37 3.64
C ASP A 72 3.80 20.48 4.30
N ASP A 73 2.86 19.92 3.52
CA ASP A 73 1.75 19.12 4.04
C ASP A 73 2.13 17.69 4.47
N LEU A 74 3.22 17.13 3.94
CA LEU A 74 3.64 15.75 4.19
C LEU A 74 3.99 15.50 5.66
N GLY A 75 4.62 16.48 6.34
CA GLY A 75 4.99 16.35 7.75
C GLY A 75 3.78 16.19 8.68
N SER A 76 2.68 16.88 8.38
CA SER A 76 1.43 16.75 9.16
C SER A 76 0.81 15.35 9.04
N GLN A 77 0.94 14.74 7.86
CA GLN A 77 0.46 13.39 7.57
C GLN A 77 1.34 12.33 8.22
N MET A 78 2.66 12.49 8.12
CA MET A 78 3.61 11.60 8.81
C MET A 78 3.41 11.65 10.33
N GLN A 79 3.12 12.82 10.88
CA GLN A 79 2.79 12.95 12.31
C GLN A 79 1.48 12.23 12.67
N ALA A 80 0.45 12.31 11.81
CA ALA A 80 -0.81 11.59 12.01
C ALA A 80 -0.61 10.07 11.92
N LEU A 81 0.13 9.59 10.92
CA LEU A 81 0.49 8.19 10.73
C LEU A 81 1.32 7.67 11.91
N TYR A 82 2.27 8.46 12.41
CA TYR A 82 3.06 8.12 13.60
C TYR A 82 2.16 7.93 14.82
N ARG A 83 1.24 8.87 15.10
CA ARG A 83 0.30 8.77 16.23
C ARG A 83 -0.61 7.55 16.10
N PHE A 84 -1.05 7.24 14.88
CA PHE A 84 -1.81 6.02 14.59
C PHE A 84 -0.97 4.77 14.90
N ALA A 85 0.24 4.66 14.33
CA ALA A 85 1.11 3.50 14.49
C ALA A 85 1.52 3.29 15.95
N ALA A 86 1.90 4.37 16.64
CA ALA A 86 2.28 4.36 18.06
C ALA A 86 1.11 4.01 18.99
N SER A 87 -0.13 4.04 18.49
CA SER A 87 -1.31 3.66 19.27
C SER A 87 -1.52 2.15 19.37
N TYR A 88 -0.81 1.35 18.57
CA TYR A 88 -0.93 -0.10 18.49
C TYR A 88 0.36 -0.83 18.87
N ARG A 89 0.22 -2.11 19.27
CA ARG A 89 1.35 -3.01 19.51
C ARG A 89 1.81 -3.64 18.19
N TRP A 90 3.08 -4.02 18.13
CA TRP A 90 3.69 -4.67 16.97
C TRP A 90 2.87 -5.83 16.35
N PRO A 91 2.30 -6.78 17.12
CA PRO A 91 1.48 -7.84 16.51
C PRO A 91 0.29 -7.33 15.70
N VAL A 92 -0.35 -6.24 16.17
CA VAL A 92 -1.46 -5.60 15.48
C VAL A 92 -0.96 -4.91 14.21
N LEU A 93 0.14 -4.16 14.29
CA LEU A 93 0.74 -3.50 13.12
C LEU A 93 1.14 -4.51 12.04
N LEU A 94 1.78 -5.62 12.42
CA LEU A 94 2.13 -6.69 11.49
C LEU A 94 0.88 -7.27 10.81
N THR A 95 -0.19 -7.47 11.56
CA THR A 95 -1.46 -7.97 10.99
C THR A 95 -2.08 -6.94 10.05
N LEU A 96 -2.03 -5.64 10.39
CA LEU A 96 -2.48 -4.58 9.50
C LEU A 96 -1.69 -4.54 8.19
N CYS A 97 -0.35 -4.62 8.23
CA CYS A 97 0.47 -4.65 7.02
C CYS A 97 0.17 -5.88 6.15
N LEU A 98 -0.04 -7.05 6.77
CA LEU A 98 -0.41 -8.26 6.03
C LEU A 98 -1.80 -8.14 5.40
N LEU A 99 -2.79 -7.65 6.16
CA LEU A 99 -4.13 -7.42 5.63
C LEU A 99 -4.16 -6.32 4.56
N ALA A 100 -3.30 -5.31 4.67
CA ALA A 100 -3.15 -4.27 3.65
C ALA A 100 -2.52 -4.84 2.38
N GLY A 101 -1.35 -5.47 2.49
CA GLY A 101 -0.69 -6.09 1.35
C GLY A 101 -1.55 -7.15 0.66
N VAL A 102 -2.33 -7.94 1.38
CA VAL A 102 -3.25 -8.91 0.75
C VAL A 102 -4.51 -8.22 0.22
N GLY A 103 -5.20 -7.46 1.07
CA GLY A 103 -6.53 -6.94 0.78
C GLY A 103 -6.53 -5.85 -0.28
N GLU A 104 -5.60 -4.92 -0.20
CA GLU A 104 -5.48 -3.84 -1.19
C GLU A 104 -4.99 -4.37 -2.53
N GLU A 105 -4.04 -5.31 -2.56
CA GLU A 105 -3.62 -5.91 -3.83
C GLU A 105 -4.73 -6.77 -4.46
N LEU A 106 -5.52 -7.50 -3.66
CA LEU A 106 -6.74 -8.15 -4.17
C LEU A 106 -7.69 -7.15 -4.82
N LEU A 107 -7.97 -6.02 -4.15
CA LEU A 107 -8.90 -5.03 -4.67
C LEU A 107 -8.34 -4.31 -5.90
N PHE A 108 -7.13 -3.77 -5.83
CA PHE A 108 -6.62 -2.90 -6.88
C PHE A 108 -5.97 -3.66 -8.03
N ARG A 109 -5.21 -4.73 -7.76
CA ARG A 109 -4.45 -5.45 -8.80
C ARG A 109 -5.27 -6.63 -9.31
N GLY A 110 -5.85 -7.39 -8.39
CA GLY A 110 -6.78 -8.47 -8.72
C GLY A 110 -8.05 -7.95 -9.37
N ALA A 111 -8.85 -7.15 -8.66
CA ALA A 111 -10.17 -6.73 -9.15
C ALA A 111 -10.09 -5.56 -10.14
N VAL A 112 -9.65 -4.36 -9.71
CA VAL A 112 -9.74 -3.14 -10.54
C VAL A 112 -8.86 -3.24 -11.80
N GLN A 113 -7.56 -3.48 -11.63
CA GLN A 113 -6.63 -3.60 -12.75
C GLN A 113 -6.95 -4.83 -13.62
N GLY A 114 -7.28 -5.98 -13.00
CA GLY A 114 -7.68 -7.18 -13.73
C GLY A 114 -8.94 -6.99 -14.57
N TRP A 115 -9.97 -6.33 -14.03
CA TRP A 115 -11.19 -6.01 -14.77
C TRP A 115 -10.92 -5.05 -15.93
N LEU A 116 -10.14 -3.98 -15.68
CA LEU A 116 -9.76 -3.03 -16.72
C LEU A 116 -8.93 -3.69 -17.81
N LEU A 117 -8.07 -4.65 -17.46
CA LEU A 117 -7.23 -5.38 -18.42
C LEU A 117 -8.09 -6.18 -19.41
N GLN A 118 -9.21 -6.76 -18.97
CA GLN A 118 -10.13 -7.49 -19.84
C GLN A 118 -10.83 -6.60 -20.87
N HIS A 119 -11.07 -5.32 -20.54
CA HIS A 119 -11.92 -4.43 -21.34
C HIS A 119 -11.14 -3.35 -22.09
N THR A 120 -9.85 -3.20 -21.80
CA THR A 120 -9.03 -2.11 -22.35
C THR A 120 -7.70 -2.65 -22.89
N GLY A 121 -6.59 -2.35 -22.22
CA GLY A 121 -5.24 -2.81 -22.54
C GLY A 121 -4.32 -2.62 -21.34
N PRO A 122 -3.09 -3.16 -21.38
CA PRO A 122 -2.21 -3.22 -20.21
C PRO A 122 -1.88 -1.85 -19.65
N TRP A 123 -1.61 -0.86 -20.50
CA TRP A 123 -1.27 0.50 -20.08
C TRP A 123 -2.46 1.23 -19.44
N THR A 124 -3.64 1.18 -20.05
CA THR A 124 -4.84 1.82 -19.50
C THR A 124 -5.23 1.21 -18.16
N ALA A 125 -5.19 -0.12 -18.05
CA ALA A 125 -5.46 -0.82 -16.81
C ALA A 125 -4.49 -0.43 -15.70
N LEU A 126 -3.18 -0.40 -16.00
CA LEU A 126 -2.13 0.01 -15.07
C LEU A 126 -2.33 1.45 -14.59
N LEU A 127 -2.46 2.39 -15.52
CA LEU A 127 -2.55 3.82 -15.20
C LEU A 127 -3.83 4.13 -14.41
N ALA A 128 -4.98 3.63 -14.85
CA ALA A 128 -6.25 3.91 -14.21
C ALA A 128 -6.35 3.26 -12.82
N ALA A 129 -5.93 2.00 -12.65
CA ALA A 129 -5.91 1.35 -11.34
C ALA A 129 -4.96 2.07 -10.36
N SER A 130 -3.80 2.56 -10.85
CA SER A 130 -2.84 3.30 -10.03
C SER A 130 -3.36 4.67 -9.59
N VAL A 131 -4.06 5.38 -10.48
CA VAL A 131 -4.72 6.65 -10.13
C VAL A 131 -5.84 6.42 -9.13
N LEU A 132 -6.65 5.37 -9.30
CA LEU A 132 -7.70 5.01 -8.34
C LEU A 132 -7.11 4.65 -6.96
N PHE A 133 -6.00 3.92 -6.94
CA PHE A 133 -5.25 3.64 -5.71
C PHE A 133 -4.78 4.94 -5.04
N GLY A 134 -4.22 5.89 -5.81
CA GLY A 134 -3.86 7.20 -5.29
C GLY A 134 -5.05 8.00 -4.75
N LEU A 135 -6.19 7.96 -5.44
CA LEU A 135 -7.40 8.71 -5.08
C LEU A 135 -8.00 8.25 -3.75
N VAL A 136 -8.03 6.93 -3.48
CA VAL A 136 -8.50 6.45 -2.16
C VAL A 136 -7.55 6.82 -1.03
N HIS A 137 -6.28 7.09 -1.35
CA HIS A 137 -5.26 7.57 -0.44
C HIS A 137 -5.18 9.10 -0.41
N TYR A 138 -6.12 9.84 -0.99
CA TYR A 138 -6.01 11.29 -1.09
C TYR A 138 -6.14 11.96 0.30
N VAL A 139 -5.00 12.35 0.87
CA VAL A 139 -4.91 13.18 2.10
C VAL A 139 -4.30 14.56 1.79
N SER A 140 -3.36 14.61 0.85
CA SER A 140 -2.94 15.80 0.13
C SER A 140 -2.62 15.43 -1.31
N PHE A 141 -2.43 16.45 -2.14
CA PHE A 141 -2.00 16.23 -3.52
C PHE A 141 -0.63 15.54 -3.59
N ALA A 142 0.29 15.90 -2.71
CA ALA A 142 1.61 15.26 -2.63
C ALA A 142 1.49 13.77 -2.30
N TYR A 143 0.68 13.43 -1.30
CA TYR A 143 0.47 12.04 -0.91
C TYR A 143 -0.31 11.25 -1.97
N PHE A 144 -1.26 11.87 -2.66
CA PHE A 144 -1.90 11.31 -3.85
C PHE A 144 -0.90 10.93 -4.94
N LEU A 145 0.09 11.80 -5.24
CA LEU A 145 1.13 11.50 -6.22
C LEU A 145 2.03 10.35 -5.78
N VAL A 146 2.46 10.33 -4.51
CA VAL A 146 3.26 9.23 -3.94
C VAL A 146 2.49 7.91 -4.02
N ALA A 147 1.23 7.90 -3.57
CA ALA A 147 0.38 6.73 -3.60
C ALA A 147 0.11 6.26 -5.04
N THR A 148 -0.14 7.18 -5.98
CA THR A 148 -0.26 6.84 -7.41
C THR A 148 1.03 6.23 -7.96
N GLY A 149 2.19 6.78 -7.59
CA GLY A 149 3.50 6.24 -7.97
C GLY A 149 3.74 4.83 -7.43
N LEU A 150 3.41 4.59 -6.16
CA LEU A 150 3.41 3.25 -5.57
C LEU A 150 2.42 2.32 -6.29
N GLY A 151 1.25 2.87 -6.64
CA GLY A 151 0.26 2.32 -7.56
C GLY A 151 0.90 1.72 -8.80
N LEU A 152 1.64 2.55 -9.53
CA LEU A 152 2.32 2.22 -10.79
C LEU A 152 3.42 1.18 -10.60
N ILE A 153 4.21 1.29 -9.54
CA ILE A 153 5.29 0.33 -9.24
C ILE A 153 4.71 -1.06 -9.02
N LEU A 154 3.74 -1.19 -8.11
CA LEU A 154 3.13 -2.48 -7.77
C LEU A 154 2.29 -3.02 -8.93
N GLY A 155 1.50 -2.18 -9.61
CA GLY A 155 0.70 -2.60 -10.76
C GLY A 155 1.56 -3.00 -11.96
N GLY A 156 2.69 -2.34 -12.17
CA GLY A 156 3.65 -2.67 -13.22
C GLY A 156 4.39 -3.97 -12.89
N ALA A 157 4.80 -4.15 -11.63
CA ALA A 157 5.38 -5.40 -11.15
C ALA A 157 4.40 -6.58 -11.28
N TYR A 158 3.12 -6.36 -10.99
CA TYR A 158 2.06 -7.36 -11.18
C TYR A 158 1.93 -7.80 -12.64
N GLN A 159 1.89 -6.85 -13.59
CA GLN A 159 1.83 -7.17 -15.02
C GLN A 159 3.10 -7.84 -15.55
N PHE A 160 4.28 -7.38 -15.09
CA PHE A 160 5.56 -7.89 -15.56
C PHE A 160 5.84 -9.31 -15.08
N TRP A 161 5.65 -9.56 -13.78
CA TRP A 161 5.93 -10.86 -13.19
C TRP A 161 4.75 -11.82 -13.25
N GLY A 162 3.51 -11.32 -13.41
CA GLY A 162 2.32 -12.14 -13.43
C GLY A 162 2.07 -12.91 -12.12
N SER A 163 2.37 -12.28 -10.99
CA SER A 163 2.23 -12.90 -9.67
C SER A 163 1.63 -11.92 -8.67
N LEU A 164 0.35 -12.13 -8.35
CA LEU A 164 -0.36 -11.41 -7.30
C LEU A 164 0.24 -11.68 -5.91
N PRO A 165 0.58 -12.93 -5.53
CA PRO A 165 1.22 -13.18 -4.24
C PRO A 165 2.54 -12.42 -4.06
N MET A 166 3.32 -12.24 -5.13
CA MET A 166 4.59 -11.51 -5.07
C MET A 166 4.37 -10.03 -4.73
N VAL A 167 3.40 -9.37 -5.36
CA VAL A 167 3.07 -7.97 -5.03
C VAL A 167 2.38 -7.82 -3.68
N MET A 168 1.64 -8.82 -3.20
CA MET A 168 1.12 -8.85 -1.82
C MET A 168 2.25 -8.85 -0.79
N VAL A 169 3.28 -9.70 -1.00
CA VAL A 169 4.48 -9.73 -0.15
C VAL A 169 5.22 -8.40 -0.24
N TRP A 170 5.40 -7.87 -1.45
CA TRP A 170 6.04 -6.57 -1.67
C TRP A 170 5.35 -5.47 -0.86
N HIS A 171 4.04 -5.31 -1.01
CA HIS A 171 3.27 -4.27 -0.32
C HIS A 171 3.32 -4.46 1.21
N ALA A 172 3.06 -5.67 1.71
CA ALA A 172 3.08 -5.93 3.15
C ALA A 172 4.46 -5.63 3.78
N VAL A 173 5.55 -6.04 3.12
CA VAL A 173 6.91 -5.79 3.61
C VAL A 173 7.26 -4.31 3.52
N TYR A 174 6.84 -3.62 2.46
CA TYR A 174 7.03 -2.18 2.32
C TYR A 174 6.38 -1.42 3.49
N ASP A 175 5.12 -1.75 3.83
CA ASP A 175 4.43 -1.13 4.96
C ASP A 175 5.12 -1.42 6.28
N MET A 176 5.59 -2.66 6.49
CA MET A 176 6.34 -3.02 7.69
C MET A 176 7.62 -2.18 7.82
N LEU A 177 8.38 -2.02 6.73
CA LEU A 177 9.59 -1.19 6.71
C LEU A 177 9.25 0.28 6.99
N ALA A 178 8.23 0.81 6.33
CA ALA A 178 7.80 2.20 6.49
C ALA A 178 7.36 2.49 7.95
N LEU A 179 6.52 1.64 8.53
CA LEU A 179 6.07 1.80 9.92
C LEU A 179 7.20 1.58 10.93
N TYR A 180 8.08 0.61 10.69
CA TYR A 180 9.27 0.39 11.52
C TYR A 180 10.17 1.62 11.53
N CYS A 181 10.50 2.17 10.37
CA CYS A 181 11.33 3.35 10.30
C CYS A 181 10.64 4.59 10.88
N LEU A 182 9.33 4.76 10.65
CA LEU A 182 8.57 5.87 11.22
C LEU A 182 8.54 5.83 12.76
N LEU A 183 8.39 4.66 13.36
CA LEU A 183 8.34 4.50 14.81
C LEU A 183 9.71 4.61 15.49
N ASN A 184 10.77 4.10 14.86
CA ASN A 184 12.11 4.06 15.46
C ASN A 184 12.99 5.25 15.07
N TYR A 185 12.72 5.89 13.93
CA TYR A 185 13.48 7.03 13.41
C TYR A 185 12.56 8.19 12.95
N PRO A 186 11.61 8.66 13.79
CA PRO A 186 10.62 9.68 13.41
C PRO A 186 11.23 10.99 12.91
N GLN A 187 12.44 11.33 13.36
CA GLN A 187 13.19 12.51 12.93
C GLN A 187 13.50 12.53 11.43
N TRP A 188 13.60 11.37 10.76
CA TRP A 188 13.80 11.31 9.31
C TRP A 188 12.60 11.86 8.52
N PHE A 189 11.43 11.90 9.16
CA PHE A 189 10.16 12.31 8.57
C PHE A 189 9.65 13.64 9.12
N GLY A 190 10.50 14.37 9.88
CA GLY A 190 10.09 15.61 10.55
C GLY A 190 9.05 15.41 11.65
N VAL A 191 8.88 14.18 12.14
CA VAL A 191 7.89 13.82 13.16
C VAL A 191 8.49 13.99 14.56
N LYS A 192 7.69 14.55 15.46
CA LYS A 192 8.02 14.63 16.88
C LYS A 192 7.35 13.46 17.61
N PRO A 193 8.13 12.57 18.25
CA PRO A 193 7.59 11.43 19.00
C PRO A 193 6.74 11.86 20.20
#